data_AF-A0A368HDC3-F1
#
_entry.id   AF-A0A368HDC3-F1
#
_cell.length_a   1.000
_cell.length_b   1.000
_cell.length_c   1.000
_cell.angle_alpha   90.00
_cell.angle_beta   90.00
_cell.angle_gamma   90.00
#
_symmetry.space_group_name_H-M   'P 1'
#
loop_
_entity.id
_entity.type
_entity.pdbx_description
1 polymer ?
#
loop_
_entity_poly.entity_id
_entity_poly.type
_entity_poly.pdbx_seq_one_letter_code
_entity_poly.pdbx_strand_id
1 'polypeptide(L)'
;MDANARIEEMTIRTNGVFLHMEPSGVPLLFPFVSENLRSLGYSTYLIGKWHLGYCRKEFLPTSRGFDYFYGFYGPQAGYFNHSSGEV
;
A
#
# COMPACT_ATOMS: atom_id res chain seq x y z
N MET A 1 -21.17 13.38 18.78
CA MET A 1 -19.78 12.92 18.58
C MET A 1 -19.55 12.93 17.08
N ASP A 2 -18.79 13.92 16.62
CA ASP A 2 -18.68 14.32 15.22
C ASP A 2 -17.86 13.29 14.41
N ALA A 3 -18.40 12.87 13.25
CA ALA A 3 -17.74 11.98 12.31
C ALA A 3 -16.41 12.56 11.77
N ASN A 4 -16.20 13.87 11.89
CA ASN A 4 -14.95 14.54 11.52
C ASN A 4 -13.79 14.26 12.48
N ALA A 5 -14.05 13.82 13.72
CA ALA A 5 -12.99 13.57 14.71
C ALA A 5 -12.13 12.32 14.41
N ARG A 6 -12.54 11.46 13.46
CA ARG A 6 -11.73 10.30 13.01
C ARG A 6 -10.80 10.60 11.83
N ILE A 7 -10.83 11.81 11.30
CA ILE A 7 -10.04 12.19 10.13
C ILE A 7 -8.62 12.66 10.53
N GLU A 8 -8.38 13.01 11.80
CA GLU A 8 -7.19 13.76 12.21
C GLU A 8 -6.00 12.94 12.79
N GLU A 9 -6.07 11.61 12.90
CA GLU A 9 -4.96 10.83 13.49
C GLU A 9 -3.92 10.29 12.50
N MET A 10 -3.99 10.69 11.22
CA MET A 10 -2.95 10.28 10.27
C MET A 10 -2.68 11.39 9.30
N THR A 11 -1.43 11.86 9.26
CA THR A 11 -0.96 12.82 8.27
C THR A 11 -1.08 12.18 6.88
N ILE A 12 -2.24 12.31 6.26
CA ILE A 12 -2.45 11.98 4.86
C ILE A 12 -1.65 13.02 4.08
N ARG A 13 -0.43 12.66 3.65
CA ARG A 13 0.24 13.43 2.60
C ARG A 13 -0.54 13.22 1.31
N THR A 14 -1.35 14.22 0.96
CA THR A 14 -2.08 14.29 -0.30
C THR A 14 -1.16 14.52 -1.49
N ASN A 15 0.08 15.00 -1.26
CA ASN A 15 1.08 15.29 -2.28
C ASN A 15 2.47 14.74 -1.87
N GLY A 16 3.08 13.89 -2.71
CA GLY A 16 4.45 13.43 -2.56
C GLY A 16 4.65 11.92 -2.74
N VAL A 17 5.90 11.49 -2.75
CA VAL A 17 6.30 10.07 -2.77
C VAL A 17 6.42 9.60 -1.31
N PHE A 18 5.82 8.45 -0.95
CA PHE A 18 6.01 7.87 0.37
C PHE A 18 7.48 7.52 0.59
N LEU A 19 8.10 8.00 1.66
CA LEU A 19 9.50 7.70 1.94
C LEU A 19 9.64 6.30 2.55
N HIS A 20 10.88 5.78 2.51
CA HIS A 20 11.19 4.54 3.21
C HIS A 20 10.92 4.72 4.71
N MET A 21 10.26 3.75 5.34
CA MET A 21 9.81 3.76 6.74
C MET A 21 8.83 4.87 7.14
N GLU A 22 8.25 5.60 6.18
CA GLU A 22 7.22 6.58 6.51
C GLU A 22 5.96 5.85 7.04
N PRO A 23 5.39 6.26 8.20
CA PRO A 23 4.20 5.65 8.76
C PRO A 23 2.91 6.08 8.03
N SER A 24 2.97 6.17 6.71
CA SER A 24 1.91 6.65 5.83
C SER A 24 1.54 5.59 4.78
N GLY A 25 0.37 5.76 4.17
CA GLY A 25 -0.10 4.91 3.07
C GLY A 25 -1.26 5.57 2.33
N VAL A 26 -1.66 4.98 1.21
CA VAL A 26 -2.78 5.49 0.42
C VAL A 26 -4.06 5.41 1.26
N PRO A 27 -4.85 6.50 1.38
CA PRO A 27 -6.07 6.51 2.17
C PRO A 27 -7.00 5.35 1.85
N LEU A 28 -7.59 4.77 2.90
CA LEU A 28 -8.49 3.62 2.81
C LEU A 28 -9.87 3.98 2.24
N LEU A 29 -10.19 5.28 2.16
CA LEU A 29 -11.46 5.76 1.61
C LEU A 29 -11.59 5.47 0.11
N PHE A 30 -10.46 5.36 -0.61
CA PHE A 30 -10.45 5.16 -2.06
C PHE A 30 -10.18 3.70 -2.39
N PRO A 31 -11.14 2.97 -2.98
CA PRO A 31 -10.94 1.59 -3.36
C PRO A 31 -9.96 1.48 -4.52
N PHE A 32 -9.13 0.44 -4.51
CA PHE A 32 -8.24 0.15 -5.63
C PHE A 32 -8.98 -0.56 -6.76
N VAL A 33 -8.43 -0.48 -7.97
CA VAL A 33 -8.95 -1.25 -9.11
C VAL A 33 -8.98 -2.75 -8.80
N SER A 34 -8.02 -3.25 -8.04
CA SER A 34 -7.96 -4.63 -7.55
C SER A 34 -9.16 -5.00 -6.68
N GLU A 35 -9.60 -4.12 -5.77
CA GLU A 35 -10.79 -4.35 -4.94
C GLU A 35 -12.06 -4.47 -5.80
N ASN A 36 -12.19 -3.59 -6.79
CA ASN A 36 -13.32 -3.61 -7.73
C ASN A 36 -13.28 -4.85 -8.64
N LEU A 37 -12.11 -5.25 -9.13
CA LEU A 37 -11.99 -6.46 -9.95
C LEU A 37 -12.30 -7.72 -9.14
N ARG A 38 -11.80 -7.80 -7.90
CA ARG A 38 -12.10 -8.91 -6.99
C ARG A 38 -13.59 -9.02 -6.70
N SER A 39 -14.29 -7.90 -6.49
CA SER A 39 -15.75 -7.92 -6.25
C SER A 39 -16.55 -8.39 -7.46
N LEU A 40 -16.00 -8.25 -8.68
CA LEU A 40 -16.54 -8.79 -9.92
C LEU A 40 -16.15 -10.26 -10.19
N GLY A 41 -15.47 -10.92 -9.26
CA GLY A 41 -15.08 -12.32 -9.35
C GLY A 41 -13.75 -12.59 -10.06
N TYR A 42 -12.94 -11.57 -10.33
CA TYR A 42 -11.59 -11.77 -10.84
C TYR A 42 -10.67 -12.29 -9.75
N SER A 43 -9.76 -13.20 -10.13
CA SER A 43 -8.62 -13.55 -9.29
C SER A 43 -7.53 -12.49 -9.44
N THR A 44 -7.03 -11.98 -8.33
CA THR A 44 -6.19 -10.78 -8.30
C THR A 44 -4.81 -11.06 -7.73
N TYR A 45 -3.76 -10.74 -8.49
CA TYR A 45 -2.37 -11.02 -8.16
C TYR A 45 -1.54 -9.77 -8.33
N LEU A 46 -0.71 -9.45 -7.35
CA LEU A 46 0.31 -8.41 -7.46
C LEU A 46 1.70 -9.03 -7.38
N ILE A 47 2.51 -8.82 -8.42
CA ILE A 47 3.91 -9.27 -8.45
C ILE A 47 4.81 -8.05 -8.63
N GLY A 48 5.75 -7.86 -7.70
CA GLY A 48 6.76 -6.80 -7.74
C GLY A 48 6.60 -5.72 -6.68
N LYS A 49 6.75 -4.45 -7.09
CA LYS A 49 6.81 -3.29 -6.19
C LYS A 49 5.42 -2.89 -5.69
N TRP A 50 5.29 -2.67 -4.39
CA TRP A 50 4.07 -2.09 -3.79
C TRP A 50 4.17 -0.58 -3.60
N HIS A 51 4.92 -0.10 -2.60
CA HIS A 51 5.19 1.32 -2.33
C HIS A 51 3.96 2.22 -2.09
N LEU A 52 2.85 1.66 -1.60
CA LEU A 52 1.61 2.39 -1.28
C LEU A 52 1.26 2.38 0.23
N GLY A 53 2.25 2.09 1.06
CA GLY A 53 2.16 2.01 2.52
C GLY A 53 2.27 0.57 3.03
N TYR A 54 2.97 0.38 4.14
CA TYR A 54 3.16 -0.94 4.78
C TYR A 54 3.32 -0.86 6.29
N CYS A 55 3.04 0.29 6.89
CA CYS A 55 3.12 0.51 8.33
C CYS A 55 2.00 -0.19 9.12
N ARG A 56 0.89 -0.54 8.45
CA ARG A 56 -0.25 -1.26 9.03
C ARG A 56 -0.82 -2.28 8.05
N LYS A 57 -1.53 -3.28 8.57
CA LYS A 57 -2.08 -4.39 7.77
C LYS A 57 -3.03 -3.90 6.68
N GLU A 58 -3.83 -2.88 6.96
CA GLU A 58 -4.81 -2.31 6.02
C GLU A 58 -4.15 -1.70 4.78
N PHE A 59 -2.85 -1.38 4.85
CA PHE A 59 -2.08 -0.86 3.72
C PHE A 59 -1.38 -1.95 2.91
N LEU A 60 -1.41 -3.21 3.34
CA LEU A 60 -0.78 -4.30 2.61
C LEU A 60 -1.59 -4.66 1.35
N PRO A 61 -0.94 -5.15 0.27
CA PRO A 61 -1.62 -5.52 -0.98
C PRO A 61 -2.79 -6.49 -0.76
N THR A 62 -2.62 -7.46 0.15
CA THR A 62 -3.64 -8.47 0.48
C THR A 62 -4.87 -7.90 1.18
N SER A 63 -4.74 -6.70 1.76
CA SER A 63 -5.85 -5.93 2.34
C SER A 63 -6.39 -4.87 1.37
N ARG A 64 -5.80 -4.74 0.18
CA ARG A 64 -6.17 -3.78 -0.88
C ARG A 64 -6.58 -4.50 -2.17
N GLY A 65 -7.31 -5.59 -2.01
CA GLY A 65 -7.99 -6.27 -3.11
C GLY A 65 -7.13 -7.20 -3.95
N PHE A 66 -5.90 -7.54 -3.54
CA PHE A 66 -5.13 -8.62 -4.14
C PHE A 66 -5.28 -9.91 -3.33
N ASP A 67 -5.60 -11.03 -3.97
CA ASP A 67 -5.66 -12.34 -3.31
C ASP A 67 -4.25 -12.86 -2.99
N TYR A 68 -3.29 -12.59 -3.88
CA TYR A 68 -1.90 -12.99 -3.72
C TYR A 68 -0.92 -11.84 -3.99
N PHE A 69 0.15 -11.80 -3.21
CA PHE A 69 1.24 -10.85 -3.36
C PHE A 69 2.59 -11.55 -3.32
N TYR A 70 3.45 -11.24 -4.28
CA TYR A 70 4.85 -11.65 -4.28
C TYR A 70 5.75 -10.49 -4.71
N GLY A 71 6.59 -9.99 -3.80
CA GLY A 71 7.46 -8.87 -4.10
C GLY A 71 7.91 -8.11 -2.85
N PHE A 72 8.05 -6.79 -2.96
CA PHE A 72 8.59 -5.95 -1.89
C PHE A 72 7.71 -4.72 -1.63
N TYR A 73 7.69 -4.30 -0.36
CA TYR A 73 6.83 -3.20 0.07
C TYR A 73 7.41 -1.80 -0.18
N GLY A 74 8.74 -1.70 -0.15
CA GLY A 74 9.47 -0.43 -0.16
C GLY A 74 9.55 0.25 -1.54
N PRO A 75 10.21 1.42 -1.58
CA PRO A 75 10.42 2.18 -2.82
C PRO A 75 11.36 1.47 -3.80
N GLN A 76 12.25 0.63 -3.31
CA GLN A 76 13.30 -0.01 -4.08
C GLN A 76 13.69 -1.36 -3.48
N ALA A 77 14.24 -2.21 -4.33
CA ALA A 77 14.94 -3.43 -3.97
C ALA A 77 16.02 -3.70 -5.02
N GLY A 78 17.22 -4.10 -4.60
CA GLY A 78 18.27 -4.52 -5.51
C GLY A 78 17.86 -5.78 -6.29
N TYR A 79 18.17 -5.82 -7.58
CA TYR A 79 17.68 -6.86 -8.49
C TYR A 79 18.12 -8.27 -8.11
N PHE A 80 19.32 -8.42 -7.55
CA PHE A 80 19.92 -9.73 -7.22
C PHE A 80 20.10 -9.95 -5.72
N ASN A 81 20.45 -8.90 -4.98
CA ASN A 81 20.75 -8.99 -3.55
C ASN A 81 19.55 -8.60 -2.68
N HIS A 82 18.45 -8.13 -3.29
CA HIS A 82 17.24 -7.67 -2.60
C HIS A 82 17.51 -6.62 -1.50
N SER A 83 18.61 -5.87 -1.61
CA SER A 83 18.95 -4.82 -0.65
C SER A 83 18.04 -3.60 -0.85
N SER A 84 17.68 -2.93 0.24
CA SER A 84 16.86 -1.72 0.22
C SER A 84 17.67 -0.43 0.06
N GLY A 85 18.99 -0.49 -0.13
CA GLY A 85 19.91 0.66 -0.26
C GLY A 85 20.93 0.51 -1.39
N GLU A 86 21.57 1.62 -1.77
CA GLU A 86 22.75 1.61 -2.63
C GLU A 86 23.89 0.89 -1.91
N VAL A 87 24.57 0.00 -2.63
CA VAL A 87 25.82 -0.67 -2.20
C VAL A 87 27.00 0.25 -2.40
#